data_AF-I8U4Y5-F1
#
_entry.id   AF-I8U4Y5-F1
#
_cell.length_a   1.000
_cell.length_b   1.000
_cell.length_c   1.000
_cell.angle_alpha   90.00
_cell.angle_beta   90.00
_cell.angle_gamma   90.00
#
_symmetry.space_group_name_H-M   'P 1'
#
loop_
_entity.id
_entity.type
_entity.pdbx_description
1 polymer ?
#
loop_
_entity_poly.entity_id
_entity_poly.type
_entity_poly.pdbx_seq_one_letter_code
_entity_poly.pdbx_strand_id
1 'polypeptide(L)'
;MLFPPRDDGVNLVANATLPNPSVMTIEIGTITMDLKSKDLTIGNATINNLTLRPGNHSTPLEGVVDMHTVTENLLPLLQAQRDSLRSGYLSLDAVTREVEYDGVMIPYYTEVMRDLVLSAKVPVNDLLINSVQGILQDNSSGLQSVLDDIRERSAAKGDIVSSIGIKHRR
;
A
#
# COMPACT_ATOMS: atom_id res chain seq x y z
N MET A 1 8.03 -5.91 -5.44
CA MET A 1 7.87 -7.28 -4.92
C MET A 1 7.64 -7.18 -3.42
N LEU A 2 6.63 -7.90 -2.93
CA LEU A 2 6.35 -8.02 -1.49
C LEU A 2 6.78 -9.42 -1.03
N PHE A 3 7.39 -9.53 0.15
CA PHE A 3 7.92 -10.78 0.71
C PHE A 3 7.78 -10.75 2.24
N PRO A 4 7.97 -11.87 2.97
CA PRO A 4 7.99 -11.85 4.43
C PRO A 4 9.02 -10.85 4.99
N PRO A 5 8.76 -10.15 6.10
CA PRO A 5 9.69 -9.15 6.62
C PRO A 5 11.11 -9.70 6.86
N ARG A 6 12.12 -8.94 6.43
CA ARG A 6 13.52 -9.11 6.81
C ARG A 6 13.73 -8.76 8.29
N ASP A 7 14.93 -8.98 8.81
CA ASP A 7 15.32 -8.63 10.18
C ASP A 7 15.17 -7.12 10.49
N ASP A 8 15.27 -6.27 9.47
CA ASP A 8 15.07 -4.81 9.54
C ASP A 8 13.59 -4.38 9.36
N GLY A 9 12.68 -5.35 9.20
CA GLY A 9 11.25 -5.13 8.99
C GLY A 9 10.86 -4.84 7.54
N VAL A 10 11.81 -4.62 6.63
CA VAL A 10 11.51 -4.35 5.22
C VAL A 10 10.89 -5.59 4.59
N ASN A 11 9.78 -5.37 3.91
CA ASN A 11 8.99 -6.41 3.26
C ASN A 11 8.54 -6.03 1.84
N LEU A 12 8.89 -4.83 1.38
CA LEU A 12 8.64 -4.32 0.05
C LEU A 12 9.95 -3.85 -0.58
N VAL A 13 10.24 -4.34 -1.79
CA VAL A 13 11.31 -3.81 -2.66
C VAL A 13 10.72 -3.51 -4.02
N ALA A 14 10.91 -2.30 -4.49
CA ALA A 14 10.48 -1.87 -5.82
C ALA A 14 11.56 -1.01 -6.47
N ASN A 15 11.41 -0.79 -7.78
CA ASN A 15 12.20 0.20 -8.49
C ASN A 15 11.28 1.36 -8.86
N ALA A 16 11.65 2.56 -8.45
CA ALA A 16 10.98 3.80 -8.83
C ALA A 16 11.67 4.39 -10.06
N THR A 17 10.89 4.77 -11.08
CA THR A 17 11.42 5.52 -12.23
C THR A 17 11.17 7.00 -12.01
N LEU A 18 12.25 7.75 -11.86
CA LEU A 18 12.26 9.17 -11.56
C LEU A 18 12.85 9.92 -12.78
N PRO A 19 12.04 10.69 -13.52
CA PRO A 19 12.55 11.52 -14.61
C PRO A 19 13.19 12.79 -14.07
N ASN A 20 14.30 13.20 -14.69
CA ASN A 20 14.87 14.52 -14.53
C ASN A 20 14.93 15.20 -15.91
N PRO A 21 13.98 16.11 -16.21
CA PRO A 21 13.95 16.82 -17.49
C PRO A 21 15.02 17.92 -17.59
N SER A 22 15.78 18.17 -16.52
CA SER A 22 16.88 19.14 -16.51
C SER A 22 18.14 18.59 -17.18
N VAL A 23 19.05 19.49 -17.56
CA VAL A 23 20.42 19.18 -17.98
C VAL A 23 21.39 19.08 -16.79
N MET A 24 20.93 19.41 -15.58
CA MET A 24 21.73 19.39 -14.35
C MET A 24 21.53 18.07 -13.59
N THR A 25 22.57 17.66 -12.86
CA THR A 25 22.46 16.62 -11.84
C THR A 25 22.02 17.24 -10.52
N ILE A 26 21.06 16.62 -9.84
CA ILE A 26 20.48 17.10 -8.59
C ILE A 26 20.67 16.02 -7.54
N GLU A 27 21.35 16.35 -6.45
CA GLU A 27 21.45 15.49 -5.27
C GLU A 27 20.29 15.82 -4.33
N ILE A 28 19.36 14.88 -4.16
CA ILE A 28 18.16 15.08 -3.33
C ILE A 28 18.39 14.59 -1.90
N GLY A 29 19.13 13.48 -1.75
CA GLY A 29 19.36 12.85 -0.44
C GLY A 29 18.40 11.70 -0.17
N THR A 30 18.03 11.51 1.08
CA THR A 30 17.11 10.46 1.52
C THR A 30 15.67 10.95 1.49
N ILE A 31 14.80 10.20 0.82
CA ILE A 31 13.37 10.49 0.73
C ILE A 31 12.63 9.46 1.57
N THR A 32 11.81 9.92 2.51
CA THR A 32 10.86 9.06 3.23
C THR A 32 9.44 9.34 2.73
N MET A 33 8.71 8.28 2.40
CA MET A 33 7.36 8.31 1.83
C MET A 33 6.37 7.54 2.67
N ASP A 34 5.11 7.95 2.63
CA ASP A 34 3.96 7.18 3.07
C ASP A 34 3.52 6.25 1.93
N LEU A 35 3.36 4.96 2.22
CA LEU A 35 2.74 4.02 1.30
C LEU A 35 1.24 4.05 1.50
N LYS A 36 0.51 4.43 0.46
CA LYS A 36 -0.93 4.64 0.50
C LYS A 36 -1.65 3.73 -0.47
N SER A 37 -2.82 3.28 -0.08
CA SER A 37 -3.83 2.75 -0.97
C SER A 37 -5.05 3.64 -0.87
N LYS A 38 -5.24 4.52 -1.87
CA LYS A 38 -6.15 5.66 -1.79
C LYS A 38 -5.84 6.52 -0.56
N ASP A 39 -6.79 6.64 0.36
CA ASP A 39 -6.70 7.48 1.55
C ASP A 39 -6.11 6.74 2.76
N LEU A 40 -5.95 5.42 2.67
CA LEU A 40 -5.37 4.61 3.74
C LEU A 40 -3.85 4.54 3.61
N THR A 41 -3.13 5.00 4.64
CA THR A 41 -1.71 4.71 4.78
C THR A 41 -1.53 3.30 5.32
N ILE A 42 -0.75 2.49 4.61
CA ILE A 42 -0.50 1.08 4.92
C ILE A 42 0.97 0.80 5.23
N GLY A 43 1.80 1.83 5.39
CA GLY A 43 3.22 1.67 5.65
C GLY A 43 4.05 2.87 5.20
N ASN A 44 5.36 2.65 5.10
CA ASN A 44 6.32 3.64 4.65
C ASN A 44 7.33 3.05 3.67
N ALA A 45 8.00 3.93 2.93
CA ALA A 45 9.08 3.57 2.03
C ALA A 45 10.17 4.61 2.03
N THR A 46 11.38 4.19 1.68
CA THR A 46 12.56 5.02 1.66
C THR A 46 13.35 4.80 0.38
N ILE A 47 13.84 5.91 -0.18
CA ILE A 47 14.91 5.92 -1.18
C ILE A 47 16.11 6.62 -0.54
N ASN A 48 17.22 5.90 -0.40
CA ASN A 48 18.44 6.43 0.21
C ASN A 48 19.34 7.08 -0.84
N ASN A 49 19.92 8.24 -0.50
CA ASN A 49 20.98 8.90 -1.29
C ASN A 49 20.61 9.11 -2.78
N LEU A 50 19.39 9.57 -3.06
CA LEU A 50 18.92 9.80 -4.41
C LEU A 50 19.72 10.92 -5.09
N THR A 51 20.26 10.58 -6.26
CA THR A 51 20.89 11.53 -7.18
C THR A 51 20.24 11.40 -8.55
N LEU A 52 19.61 12.47 -9.03
CA LEU A 52 18.94 12.53 -10.32
C LEU A 52 19.87 13.15 -11.36
N ARG A 53 20.37 12.36 -12.32
CA ARG A 53 21.10 12.88 -13.48
C ARG A 53 20.10 13.21 -14.60
N PRO A 54 20.50 13.90 -15.68
CA PRO A 54 19.59 14.17 -16.80
C PRO A 54 18.98 12.90 -17.40
N GLY A 55 17.66 12.88 -17.61
CA GLY A 55 16.91 11.76 -18.17
C GLY A 55 16.19 10.88 -17.14
N ASN A 56 15.79 9.68 -17.55
CA ASN A 56 15.03 8.75 -16.71
C ASN A 56 15.96 7.87 -15.88
N HIS A 57 15.73 7.83 -14.57
CA HIS A 57 16.53 7.08 -13.62
C HIS A 57 15.66 6.05 -12.90
N SER A 58 16.13 4.81 -12.84
CA SER A 58 15.51 3.78 -12.00
C SER A 58 16.31 3.67 -10.71
N THR A 59 15.65 3.84 -9.57
CA THR A 59 16.28 3.80 -8.23
C THR A 59 15.55 2.78 -7.36
N PRO A 60 16.27 1.96 -6.58
CA PRO A 60 15.65 1.04 -5.64
C PRO A 60 14.92 1.82 -4.54
N LEU A 61 13.75 1.32 -4.19
CA LEU A 61 12.89 1.76 -3.11
C LEU A 61 12.65 0.56 -2.20
N GLU A 62 12.92 0.74 -0.92
CA GLU A 62 12.64 -0.25 0.11
C GLU A 62 11.51 0.26 1.00
N GLY A 63 10.64 -0.63 1.50
CA GLY A 63 9.52 -0.22 2.32
C GLY A 63 9.07 -1.27 3.32
N VAL A 64 8.37 -0.78 4.33
CA VAL A 64 7.70 -1.56 5.35
C VAL A 64 6.20 -1.35 5.17
N VAL A 65 5.52 -2.40 4.74
CA VAL A 65 4.05 -2.45 4.63
C VAL A 65 3.50 -3.15 5.87
N ASP A 66 2.60 -2.47 6.57
CA ASP A 66 1.90 -3.00 7.73
C ASP A 66 0.80 -3.99 7.28
N MET A 67 1.12 -5.28 7.36
CA MET A 67 0.20 -6.34 7.00
C MET A 67 -1.03 -6.39 7.91
N HIS A 68 -0.92 -5.97 9.16
CA HIS A 68 -2.06 -5.93 10.08
C HIS A 68 -3.09 -4.91 9.59
N THR A 69 -2.64 -3.67 9.33
CA THR A 69 -3.49 -2.61 8.76
C THR A 69 -4.11 -3.05 7.42
N VAL A 70 -3.36 -3.73 6.56
CA VAL A 70 -3.88 -4.28 5.29
C VAL A 70 -4.97 -5.32 5.53
N THR A 71 -4.78 -6.25 6.47
CA THR A 71 -5.76 -7.31 6.75
C THR A 71 -7.04 -6.78 7.38
N GLU A 72 -6.95 -5.86 8.35
CA GLU A 72 -8.11 -5.22 8.98
C GLU A 72 -8.94 -4.41 7.98
N ASN A 73 -8.28 -3.84 6.96
CA ASN A 73 -8.92 -3.00 5.95
C ASN A 73 -9.06 -3.71 4.60
N LEU A 74 -8.95 -5.04 4.56
CA LEU A 74 -8.89 -5.78 3.28
C LEU A 74 -10.12 -5.52 2.42
N LEU A 75 -11.33 -5.64 2.97
CA LEU A 75 -12.56 -5.42 2.21
C LEU A 75 -12.70 -3.99 1.63
N PRO A 76 -12.55 -2.90 2.42
CA PRO A 76 -12.61 -1.55 1.88
C PRO A 76 -11.49 -1.28 0.87
N LEU A 77 -10.28 -1.84 1.07
CA LEU A 77 -9.19 -1.76 0.09
C LEU A 77 -9.55 -2.44 -1.23
N LEU A 78 -10.14 -3.64 -1.18
CA LEU A 78 -10.53 -4.35 -2.38
C LEU A 78 -11.66 -3.65 -3.14
N GLN A 79 -12.62 -3.07 -2.41
CA GLN A 79 -13.71 -2.28 -3.00
C GLN A 79 -13.20 -0.96 -3.60
N ALA A 80 -12.21 -0.34 -2.96
CA ALA A 80 -11.56 0.84 -3.47
C ALA A 80 -10.81 0.56 -4.78
N GLN A 81 -10.19 -0.61 -4.92
CA GLN A 81 -9.26 -0.90 -6.01
C GLN A 81 -9.82 -1.84 -7.09
N ARG A 82 -11.14 -1.91 -7.27
CA ARG A 82 -11.80 -2.89 -8.16
C ARG A 82 -11.21 -2.95 -9.56
N ASP A 83 -10.84 -1.82 -10.15
CA ASP A 83 -10.28 -1.78 -11.50
C ASP A 83 -8.84 -2.31 -11.57
N SER A 84 -7.99 -1.97 -10.59
CA SER A 84 -6.64 -2.52 -10.48
C SER A 84 -6.69 -4.03 -10.22
N LEU A 85 -7.60 -4.49 -9.35
CA LEU A 85 -7.76 -5.90 -9.02
C LEU A 85 -8.27 -6.74 -10.19
N ARG A 86 -9.17 -6.19 -11.02
CA ARG A 86 -9.58 -6.84 -12.28
C ARG A 86 -8.38 -7.08 -13.21
N SER A 87 -7.36 -6.25 -13.10
CA SER A 87 -6.11 -6.39 -13.84
C SER A 87 -5.10 -7.29 -13.13
N GLY A 88 -5.41 -7.83 -11.94
CA GLY A 88 -4.55 -8.71 -11.15
C GLY A 88 -3.56 -7.99 -10.22
N TYR A 89 -3.72 -6.67 -10.01
CA TYR A 89 -2.78 -5.86 -9.23
C TYR A 89 -3.47 -5.06 -8.11
N LEU A 90 -2.74 -4.85 -7.02
CA LEU A 90 -2.99 -3.79 -6.05
C LEU A 90 -2.11 -2.60 -6.41
N SER A 91 -2.71 -1.41 -6.56
CA SER A 91 -2.01 -0.15 -6.75
C SER A 91 -1.65 0.44 -5.38
N LEU A 92 -0.38 0.77 -5.20
CA LEU A 92 0.13 1.47 -4.03
C LEU A 92 0.78 2.76 -4.48
N ASP A 93 0.45 3.86 -3.82
CA ASP A 93 1.02 5.17 -4.10
C ASP A 93 2.00 5.52 -2.97
N ALA A 94 3.25 5.80 -3.31
CA ALA A 94 4.21 6.36 -2.39
C ALA A 94 4.16 7.89 -2.50
N VAL A 95 3.85 8.56 -1.38
CA VAL A 95 3.74 10.01 -1.28
C VAL A 95 4.82 10.53 -0.34
N THR A 96 5.60 11.50 -0.79
CA THR A 96 6.71 12.04 0.00
C THR A 96 6.23 12.67 1.30
N ARG A 97 6.78 12.20 2.42
CA ARG A 97 6.57 12.79 3.75
C ARG A 97 7.65 13.82 4.04
N GLU A 98 8.90 13.46 3.78
CA GLU A 98 10.07 14.30 4.04
C GLU A 98 11.25 13.94 3.13
N VAL A 99 12.14 14.92 2.97
CA VAL A 99 13.43 14.77 2.31
C VAL A 99 14.52 15.30 3.23
N GLU A 100 15.57 14.50 3.43
CA GLU A 100 16.74 14.84 4.25
C GLU A 100 18.03 14.71 3.45
N TYR A 101 18.97 15.60 3.69
CA TYR A 101 20.34 15.51 3.19
C TYR A 101 21.31 15.69 4.37
N ASP A 102 22.19 14.72 4.59
CA ASP A 102 23.12 14.69 5.74
C ASP A 102 22.44 14.96 7.11
N GLY A 103 21.25 14.40 7.30
CA GLY A 103 20.46 14.53 8.54
C GLY A 103 19.77 15.89 8.72
N VAL A 104 19.78 16.74 7.69
CA VAL A 104 19.06 18.02 7.67
C VAL A 104 17.87 17.91 6.74
N MET A 105 16.67 18.18 7.26
CA MET A 105 15.46 18.29 6.45
C MET A 105 15.60 19.41 5.42
N ILE A 106 15.23 19.12 4.18
CA ILE A 106 15.25 20.06 3.07
C ILE A 106 13.81 20.40 2.63
N PRO A 107 13.21 21.49 3.16
CA PRO A 107 11.79 21.78 2.94
C PRO A 107 11.42 21.96 1.47
N TYR A 108 12.25 22.67 0.70
CA TYR A 108 11.96 22.93 -0.71
C TYR A 108 11.97 21.66 -1.57
N TYR A 109 12.82 20.66 -1.26
CA TYR A 109 12.72 19.34 -1.89
C TYR A 109 11.48 18.60 -1.44
N THR A 110 11.15 18.65 -0.16
CA THR A 110 9.97 17.99 0.39
C THR A 110 8.67 18.48 -0.27
N GLU A 111 8.54 19.79 -0.44
CA GLU A 111 7.37 20.41 -1.08
C GLU A 111 7.21 19.97 -2.53
N VAL A 112 8.28 20.01 -3.33
CA VAL A 112 8.23 19.61 -4.74
C VAL A 112 8.00 18.11 -4.90
N MET A 113 8.63 17.29 -4.07
CA MET A 113 8.52 15.83 -4.14
C MET A 113 7.17 15.29 -3.64
N ARG A 114 6.38 16.09 -2.92
CA ARG A 114 5.00 15.71 -2.54
C ARG A 114 4.06 15.57 -3.73
N ASP A 115 4.29 16.36 -4.78
CA ASP A 115 3.49 16.31 -6.00
C ASP A 115 3.88 15.12 -6.90
N LEU A 116 5.05 14.52 -6.65
CA LEU A 116 5.53 13.35 -7.38
C LEU A 116 5.05 12.06 -6.71
N VAL A 117 3.81 11.66 -7.02
CA VAL A 117 3.24 10.40 -6.56
C VAL A 117 3.86 9.23 -7.33
N LEU A 118 4.51 8.30 -6.62
CA LEU A 118 5.09 7.11 -7.23
C LEU A 118 4.14 5.93 -7.07
N SER A 119 3.53 5.49 -8.17
CA SER A 119 2.60 4.34 -8.14
C SER A 119 3.32 3.02 -8.44
N ALA A 120 3.18 2.05 -7.54
CA ALA A 120 3.62 0.67 -7.69
C ALA A 120 2.41 -0.26 -7.91
N LYS A 121 2.54 -1.19 -8.87
CA LYS A 121 1.57 -2.28 -9.07
C LYS A 121 2.11 -3.55 -8.42
N VAL A 122 1.50 -3.97 -7.32
CA VAL A 122 1.83 -5.20 -6.61
C VAL A 122 0.91 -6.31 -7.10
N PRO A 123 1.44 -7.42 -7.65
CA PRO A 123 0.62 -8.55 -8.05
C PRO A 123 -0.19 -9.13 -6.87
N VAL A 124 -1.48 -9.39 -7.05
CA VAL A 124 -2.36 -9.87 -5.96
C VAL A 124 -2.03 -11.30 -5.53
N ASN A 125 -1.48 -12.12 -6.43
CA ASN A 125 -0.99 -13.46 -6.09
C ASN A 125 0.15 -13.41 -5.04
N ASP A 126 1.02 -12.42 -5.09
CA ASP A 126 2.06 -12.20 -4.06
C ASP A 126 1.43 -11.88 -2.70
N LEU A 127 0.34 -11.09 -2.69
CA LEU A 127 -0.41 -10.78 -1.48
C LEU A 127 -1.11 -12.01 -0.90
N LEU A 128 -1.80 -12.78 -1.75
CA LEU A 128 -2.57 -13.95 -1.33
C LEU A 128 -1.69 -15.05 -0.73
N ILE A 129 -0.55 -15.35 -1.33
CA ILE A 129 0.38 -16.37 -0.82
C ILE A 129 0.90 -15.94 0.56
N ASN A 130 1.29 -14.68 0.70
CA ASN A 130 1.80 -14.15 1.97
C ASN A 130 0.70 -14.05 3.05
N SER A 131 -0.53 -13.66 2.70
CA SER A 131 -1.67 -13.61 3.63
C SER A 131 -2.10 -15.01 4.08
N VAL A 132 -2.21 -15.97 3.15
CA VAL A 132 -2.55 -17.36 3.48
C VAL A 132 -1.46 -17.96 4.37
N GLN A 133 -0.18 -17.72 4.10
CA GLN A 133 0.90 -18.21 4.95
C GLN A 133 0.89 -17.56 6.34
N GLY A 134 0.57 -16.26 6.45
CA GLY A 134 0.40 -15.58 7.74
C GLY A 134 -0.76 -16.15 8.57
N ILE A 135 -1.92 -16.36 7.95
CA ILE A 135 -3.10 -16.95 8.61
C ILE A 135 -2.87 -18.43 8.98
N LEU A 136 -2.11 -19.17 8.17
CA LEU A 136 -1.79 -20.57 8.45
C LEU A 136 -0.72 -20.75 9.53
N GLN A 137 0.17 -19.78 9.71
CA GLN A 137 1.15 -19.76 10.81
C GLN A 137 0.48 -19.37 12.13
N ASP A 138 -0.59 -18.58 12.09
CA ASP A 138 -1.38 -18.16 13.25
C ASP A 138 -2.54 -19.16 13.50
N ASN A 139 -2.17 -20.35 14.00
CA ASN A 139 -3.03 -21.51 14.32
C ASN A 139 -4.53 -21.23 14.52
N SER A 140 -5.43 -21.72 13.65
CA SER A 140 -6.91 -21.84 13.79
C SER A 140 -7.74 -20.59 14.17
N SER A 141 -7.20 -19.63 14.92
CA SER A 141 -7.85 -18.40 15.39
C SER A 141 -8.04 -17.41 14.26
N GLY A 142 -7.03 -17.25 13.38
CA GLY A 142 -7.12 -16.36 12.23
C GLY A 142 -8.14 -16.82 11.18
N LEU A 143 -8.37 -18.13 11.05
CA LEU A 143 -9.42 -18.65 10.17
C LEU A 143 -10.81 -18.48 10.78
N GLN A 144 -10.95 -18.67 12.10
CA GLN A 144 -12.22 -18.51 12.81
C GLN A 144 -12.68 -17.04 12.77
N SER A 145 -11.78 -16.07 12.95
CA SER A 145 -12.13 -14.64 12.89
C SER A 145 -12.68 -14.23 11.53
N VAL A 146 -12.07 -14.69 10.43
CA VAL A 146 -12.57 -14.43 9.07
C VAL A 146 -13.94 -15.09 8.83
N LEU A 147 -14.14 -16.31 9.34
CA LEU A 147 -15.42 -17.01 9.26
C LEU A 147 -16.54 -16.30 10.06
N ASP A 148 -16.21 -15.78 11.23
CA ASP A 148 -17.13 -15.04 12.09
C ASP A 148 -17.52 -13.69 11.48
N ASP A 149 -16.56 -12.96 10.90
CA ASP A 149 -16.81 -11.70 10.18
C ASP A 149 -17.75 -11.89 8.97
N ILE A 150 -17.59 -13.00 8.23
CA ILE A 150 -18.48 -13.36 7.11
C ILE A 150 -19.89 -13.70 7.61
N ARG A 151 -19.99 -14.40 8.75
CA ARG A 151 -21.27 -14.79 9.36
C ARG A 151 -22.04 -13.57 9.89
N GLU A 152 -21.39 -12.66 10.61
CA GLU A 152 -22.02 -11.44 11.12
C GLU A 152 -22.56 -10.56 9.99
N ARG A 153 -21.79 -10.40 8.91
CA ARG A 153 -22.22 -9.59 7.77
C ARG A 153 -23.30 -10.26 6.93
N SER A 154 -23.29 -11.59 6.86
CA SER A 154 -24.39 -12.36 6.25
C SER A 154 -25.69 -12.23 7.06
N ALA A 155 -25.59 -12.24 8.38
CA ALA A 155 -26.72 -11.98 9.27
C ALA A 155 -27.25 -10.54 9.12
N ALA A 156 -26.35 -9.55 9.06
CA ALA A 156 -26.71 -8.15 8.83
C ALA A 156 -27.39 -7.94 7.46
N LYS A 157 -26.97 -8.67 6.42
CA LYS A 157 -27.64 -8.64 5.11
C LYS A 157 -29.05 -9.25 5.17
N GLY A 158 -29.25 -10.29 5.98
CA GLY A 158 -30.57 -10.94 6.18
C GLY A 158 -31.60 -10.02 6.83
N ASP A 159 -31.20 -9.24 7.84
CA ASP A 159 -32.07 -8.27 8.52
C ASP A 159 -32.48 -7.08 7.65
N ILE A 160 -31.59 -6.65 6.74
CA ILE A 160 -31.91 -5.59 5.77
C ILE A 160 -32.93 -6.08 4.73
N VAL A 161 -32.93 -7.36 4.38
CA VAL A 161 -33.90 -7.92 3.41
C VAL A 161 -35.26 -8.19 4.07
N SER A 162 -35.30 -8.53 5.37
CA SER A 162 -36.57 -8.73 6.09
C SER A 162 -37.35 -7.43 6.34
N SER A 163 -36.64 -6.31 6.51
CA SER A 163 -37.22 -4.98 6.77
C SER A 163 -37.76 -4.28 5.51
N ILE A 164 -37.44 -4.77 4.30
CA ILE A 164 -37.93 -4.25 3.01
C ILE A 164 -39.17 -5.03 2.50
N GLY A 165 -39.63 -6.05 3.26
CA GLY A 165 -40.83 -6.85 2.97
C GLY A 165 -42.16 -6.08 3.11
N ILE A 166 -42.52 -5.32 2.07
CA ILE A 166 -43.86 -5.09 1.51
C ILE A 166 -45.03 -5.09 2.52
N LYS A 167 -45.42 -3.88 2.97
CA LYS A 167 -46.77 -3.60 3.48
C LYS A 167 -47.72 -3.37 2.29
N HIS A 168 -48.19 -4.45 1.65
CA HIS A 168 -49.39 -4.40 0.81
C HIS A 168 -50.54 -4.99 1.62
N ARG A 169 -51.28 -4.13 2.32
CA ARG A 169 -52.51 -4.51 3.01
C ARG A 169 -53.68 -4.19 2.08
N ARG A 170 -54.51 -5.21 1.87
CA ARG A 170 -55.78 -5.23 1.13
C ARG A 170 -56.71 -4.08 1.47
#